data_AF-A0A7X2KCH4-F1
#
_entry.id   AF-A0A7X2KCH4-F1
#
_cell.length_a   1.000
_cell.length_b   1.000
_cell.length_c   1.000
_cell.angle_alpha   90.00
_cell.angle_beta   90.00
_cell.angle_gamma   90.00
#
_symmetry.space_group_name_H-M   'P 1'
#
loop_
_entity.id
_entity.type
_entity.pdbx_description
1 polymer ?
#
loop_
_entity_poly.entity_id
_entity_poly.type
_entity_poly.pdbx_seq_one_letter_code
_entity_poly.pdbx_strand_id
1 'polypeptide(L)'
;MMYAVYIATTDGPVRIQRLQPESAPLSEVFIGRGVTPLGFLSAGFDNFMQPGRPPHTAFGPFSMPGFRMDLSSPVESGESWQLAVFLACGLARSGLLAGPNDAVDVSLCLTGRVDADLTVRKVGHLDIKLEKLRGLITRVGHPVKIFVPADELPEATGRSGNVTAVDDALEVFDQLGLPRPESARKTTTGKSWTLTGKAGAVCLVLGLLGFLIYEFRPGNDRESPEDRVMTMEQVADLAPRLAVNVLRPPSGESCAAVHFGNVQPVQEDVPLHNNAVRLSVSPLLCGLSFVIRAATRGENLSTYADFQGARVAEMIGQPGEASLPVRFADQHEWSVMLPALLSEEFNVTVFAMTTGEEPVARRLNLSVTP
;
A
#
# COMPACT_ATOMS: atom_id res chain seq x y z
N MET A 1 -1.44 -31.96 4.64
CA MET A 1 -1.69 -31.24 5.90
C MET A 1 -2.32 -29.91 5.51
N MET A 2 -3.45 -29.54 6.12
CA MET A 2 -4.21 -28.33 5.84
C MET A 2 -4.20 -27.41 7.06
N TYR A 3 -3.96 -26.12 6.84
CA TYR A 3 -3.79 -25.13 7.90
C TYR A 3 -4.90 -24.08 7.84
N ALA A 4 -5.62 -23.89 8.95
CA ALA A 4 -6.49 -22.74 9.11
C ALA A 4 -5.70 -21.57 9.70
N VAL A 5 -5.68 -20.44 9.00
CA VAL A 5 -4.95 -19.24 9.45
C VAL A 5 -5.93 -18.24 10.06
N TYR A 6 -5.58 -17.76 11.25
CA TYR A 6 -6.33 -16.77 12.01
C TYR A 6 -5.45 -15.55 12.32
N ILE A 7 -6.00 -14.37 12.09
CA ILE A 7 -5.50 -13.09 12.59
C ILE A 7 -5.97 -12.96 14.04
N ALA A 8 -5.05 -12.80 14.99
CA ALA A 8 -5.43 -12.53 16.37
C ALA A 8 -5.72 -11.03 16.56
N THR A 9 -6.99 -10.68 16.81
CA THR A 9 -7.44 -9.30 17.06
C THR A 9 -7.93 -9.14 18.50
N THR A 10 -8.17 -7.89 18.90
CA THR A 10 -8.76 -7.54 20.20
C THR A 10 -10.23 -7.96 20.34
N ASP A 11 -10.93 -8.15 19.22
CA ASP A 11 -12.34 -8.55 19.19
C ASP A 11 -12.52 -10.08 19.03
N GLY A 12 -11.46 -10.77 18.61
CA GLY A 12 -11.45 -12.23 18.48
C GLY A 12 -10.62 -12.69 17.29
N PRO A 13 -10.31 -14.00 17.20
CA PRO A 13 -9.61 -14.53 16.04
C PRO A 13 -10.45 -14.40 14.77
N VAL A 14 -9.89 -13.76 13.75
CA VAL A 14 -10.49 -13.62 12.42
C VAL A 14 -9.83 -14.60 11.46
N ARG A 15 -10.59 -15.52 10.89
CA ARG A 15 -10.06 -16.53 9.97
C ARG A 15 -9.85 -15.94 8.57
N ILE A 16 -8.69 -16.18 7.98
CA ILE A 16 -8.48 -16.03 6.53
C ILE A 16 -9.07 -17.28 5.87
N GLN A 17 -10.19 -17.11 5.17
CA GLN A 17 -10.96 -18.20 4.57
C GLN A 17 -10.51 -18.51 3.15
N ARG A 18 -9.98 -17.50 2.45
CA ARG A 18 -9.46 -17.63 1.09
C ARG A 18 -8.45 -16.53 0.84
N LEU A 19 -7.42 -16.85 0.07
CA LEU A 19 -6.47 -15.89 -0.45
C LEU A 19 -6.02 -16.39 -1.83
N GLN A 20 -6.35 -15.64 -2.87
CA GLN A 20 -6.10 -16.07 -4.24
C GLN A 20 -5.73 -14.88 -5.13
N PRO A 21 -4.88 -15.09 -6.15
CA PRO A 21 -4.65 -14.07 -7.18
C PRO A 21 -5.92 -13.87 -8.03
N GLU A 22 -6.19 -12.63 -8.44
CA GLU A 22 -7.31 -12.26 -9.31
C GLU A 22 -6.89 -11.25 -10.39
N SER A 23 -7.66 -11.16 -11.47
CA SER A 23 -7.44 -10.19 -12.55
C SER A 23 -7.87 -8.77 -12.20
N ALA A 24 -8.29 -8.53 -10.95
CA ALA A 24 -8.65 -7.22 -10.47
C ALA A 24 -7.40 -6.31 -10.45
N PRO A 25 -7.55 -5.02 -10.77
CA PRO A 25 -6.42 -4.08 -10.78
C PRO A 25 -5.86 -3.80 -9.39
N LEU A 26 -6.64 -4.03 -8.34
CA LEU A 26 -6.26 -3.84 -6.95
C LEU A 26 -6.55 -5.12 -6.16
N SER A 27 -5.81 -5.30 -5.08
CA SER A 27 -6.07 -6.36 -4.11
C SER A 27 -7.13 -5.91 -3.11
N GLU A 28 -8.14 -6.74 -2.89
CA GLU A 28 -9.32 -6.39 -2.10
C GLU A 28 -9.63 -7.46 -1.06
N VAL A 29 -10.19 -7.00 0.07
CA VAL A 29 -10.56 -7.85 1.20
C VAL A 29 -12.07 -7.85 1.40
N PHE A 30 -12.67 -9.01 1.60
CA PHE A 30 -14.11 -9.19 1.74
C PHE A 30 -14.45 -9.99 3.00
N ILE A 31 -15.70 -9.90 3.44
CA ILE A 31 -16.27 -10.82 4.43
C ILE A 31 -16.93 -11.99 3.72
N GLY A 32 -16.49 -13.20 4.03
CA GLY A 32 -16.95 -14.42 3.38
C GLY A 32 -16.89 -14.31 1.87
N ARG A 33 -17.98 -14.67 1.19
CA ARG A 33 -18.12 -14.51 -0.27
C ARG A 33 -18.86 -13.22 -0.66
N GLY A 34 -18.77 -12.19 0.17
CA GLY A 34 -19.36 -10.88 -0.11
C GLY A 34 -18.76 -10.21 -1.36
N VAL A 35 -19.48 -9.23 -1.88
CA VAL A 35 -19.08 -8.46 -3.08
C VAL A 35 -18.66 -7.02 -2.76
N THR A 36 -18.83 -6.58 -1.51
CA THR A 36 -18.42 -5.26 -1.05
C THR A 36 -17.08 -5.37 -0.32
N PRO A 37 -16.02 -4.67 -0.78
CA PRO A 37 -14.72 -4.73 -0.14
C PRO A 37 -14.72 -3.96 1.19
N LEU A 38 -13.87 -4.39 2.12
CA LEU A 38 -13.57 -3.68 3.36
C LEU A 38 -12.61 -2.53 3.05
N GLY A 39 -13.13 -1.31 2.87
CA GLY A 39 -12.36 -0.16 2.36
C GLY A 39 -11.02 0.07 3.06
N PHE A 40 -11.03 0.23 4.38
CA PHE A 40 -9.81 0.49 5.16
C PHE A 40 -8.76 -0.62 5.00
N LEU A 41 -9.16 -1.87 5.18
CA LEU A 41 -8.25 -3.00 5.12
C LEU A 41 -7.77 -3.30 3.69
N SER A 42 -8.62 -3.07 2.68
CA SER A 42 -8.28 -3.32 1.27
C SER A 42 -7.15 -2.42 0.81
N ALA A 43 -7.14 -1.14 1.19
CA ALA A 43 -6.03 -0.23 0.85
C ALA A 43 -4.70 -0.70 1.48
N GLY A 44 -4.72 -1.10 2.75
CA GLY A 44 -3.54 -1.62 3.43
C GLY A 44 -3.06 -2.96 2.85
N PHE A 45 -4.00 -3.84 2.51
CA PHE A 45 -3.73 -5.13 1.90
C PHE A 45 -3.16 -4.99 0.50
N ASP A 46 -3.73 -4.14 -0.35
CA ASP A 46 -3.20 -3.83 -1.67
C ASP A 46 -1.74 -3.35 -1.59
N ASN A 47 -1.47 -2.33 -0.77
CA ASN A 47 -0.10 -1.84 -0.57
C ASN A 47 0.84 -2.93 -0.05
N PHE A 48 0.38 -3.87 0.78
CA PHE A 48 1.20 -4.97 1.29
C PHE A 48 1.51 -6.03 0.22
N MET A 49 0.66 -6.19 -0.79
CA MET A 49 0.84 -7.17 -1.87
C MET A 49 1.68 -6.64 -3.05
N GLN A 50 1.95 -5.33 -3.11
CA GLN A 50 2.67 -4.70 -4.22
C GLN A 50 4.10 -5.25 -4.44
N PRO A 51 4.67 -5.10 -5.65
CA PRO A 51 6.06 -5.45 -5.93
C PRO A 51 7.05 -4.82 -4.93
N GLY A 52 8.01 -5.64 -4.47
CA GLY A 52 9.02 -5.23 -3.47
C GLY A 52 8.55 -5.27 -2.01
N ARG A 53 7.28 -5.57 -1.76
CA ARG A 53 6.71 -5.74 -0.40
C ARG A 53 6.84 -7.19 0.07
N PRO A 54 6.63 -7.48 1.37
CA PRO A 54 7.01 -8.77 1.97
C PRO A 54 6.47 -10.01 1.23
N PRO A 55 5.17 -10.13 0.92
CA PRO A 55 4.66 -11.27 0.18
C PRO A 55 5.26 -11.41 -1.22
N HIS A 56 5.46 -10.29 -1.93
CA HIS A 56 6.07 -10.32 -3.26
C HIS A 56 7.55 -10.71 -3.19
N THR A 57 8.30 -10.20 -2.22
CA THR A 57 9.72 -10.53 -2.03
C THR A 57 9.91 -12.01 -1.68
N ALA A 58 9.03 -12.57 -0.85
CA ALA A 58 9.13 -13.97 -0.44
C ALA A 58 8.53 -14.93 -1.48
N PHE A 59 7.36 -14.63 -2.03
CA PHE A 59 6.57 -15.58 -2.83
C PHE A 59 6.35 -15.15 -4.28
N GLY A 60 6.83 -13.97 -4.67
CA GLY A 60 6.71 -13.46 -6.03
C GLY A 60 7.79 -13.98 -6.99
N PRO A 61 7.81 -13.48 -8.24
CA PRO A 61 6.81 -12.59 -8.81
C PRO A 61 5.43 -13.28 -8.93
N PHE A 62 4.37 -12.49 -8.84
CA PHE A 62 3.00 -12.95 -9.05
C PHE A 62 2.58 -12.72 -10.50
N SER A 63 1.79 -13.64 -11.06
CA SER A 63 1.33 -13.54 -12.45
C SER A 63 0.13 -12.63 -12.64
N MET A 64 -0.58 -12.31 -11.55
CA MET A 64 -1.80 -11.51 -11.55
C MET A 64 -1.56 -10.18 -10.83
N PRO A 65 -2.25 -9.10 -11.24
CA PRO A 65 -2.03 -7.77 -10.70
C PRO A 65 -2.60 -7.57 -9.29
N GLY A 66 -3.64 -8.32 -8.91
CA GLY A 66 -4.31 -8.16 -7.62
C GLY A 66 -4.59 -9.50 -6.94
N PHE A 67 -5.02 -9.39 -5.69
CA PHE A 67 -5.40 -10.53 -4.85
C PHE A 67 -6.76 -10.32 -4.22
N ARG A 68 -7.52 -11.39 -4.09
CA ARG A 68 -8.71 -11.42 -3.26
C ARG A 68 -8.44 -12.17 -1.97
N MET A 69 -8.77 -11.54 -0.85
CA MET A 69 -8.79 -12.19 0.47
C MET A 69 -10.21 -12.20 1.04
N ASP A 70 -10.66 -13.35 1.52
CA ASP A 70 -11.94 -13.48 2.24
C ASP A 70 -11.67 -13.75 3.73
N LEU A 71 -12.33 -12.98 4.59
CA LEU A 71 -12.23 -13.10 6.05
C LEU A 71 -13.55 -13.57 6.67
N SER A 72 -13.49 -14.22 7.83
CA SER A 72 -14.71 -14.62 8.56
C SER A 72 -15.45 -13.45 9.23
N SER A 73 -14.75 -12.35 9.52
CA SER A 73 -15.25 -11.19 10.26
C SER A 73 -14.39 -9.96 9.93
N PRO A 74 -14.89 -8.73 10.10
CA PRO A 74 -14.10 -7.52 9.80
C PRO A 74 -12.90 -7.38 10.74
N VAL A 75 -11.85 -6.76 10.21
CA VAL A 75 -10.71 -6.25 10.99
C VAL A 75 -10.70 -4.74 10.75
N GLU A 76 -10.96 -3.97 11.80
CA GLU A 76 -11.31 -2.55 11.67
C GLU A 76 -10.07 -1.64 11.61
N SER A 77 -8.95 -2.03 12.21
CA SER A 77 -7.76 -1.17 12.27
C SER A 77 -6.44 -1.93 12.50
N GLY A 78 -5.34 -1.19 12.31
CA GLY A 78 -3.97 -1.61 12.63
C GLY A 78 -3.29 -2.49 11.59
N GLU A 79 -2.05 -2.89 11.90
CA GLU A 79 -1.17 -3.67 11.01
C GLU A 79 -0.96 -5.11 11.48
N SER A 80 -1.65 -5.53 12.56
CA SER A 80 -1.46 -6.85 13.18
C SER A 80 -1.84 -8.06 12.32
N TRP A 81 -2.51 -7.82 11.20
CA TRP A 81 -2.91 -8.84 10.23
C TRP A 81 -1.78 -9.26 9.28
N GLN A 82 -0.72 -8.45 9.14
CA GLN A 82 0.29 -8.65 8.08
C GLN A 82 1.02 -9.99 8.20
N LEU A 83 1.39 -10.43 9.41
CA LEU A 83 2.04 -11.73 9.61
C LEU A 83 1.15 -12.91 9.21
N ALA A 84 -0.14 -12.85 9.57
CA ALA A 84 -1.10 -13.88 9.21
C ALA A 84 -1.31 -13.95 7.69
N VAL A 85 -1.41 -12.78 7.04
CA VAL A 85 -1.56 -12.69 5.57
C VAL A 85 -0.32 -13.16 4.85
N PHE A 86 0.87 -12.79 5.32
CA PHE A 86 2.14 -13.26 4.77
C PHE A 86 2.22 -14.79 4.78
N LEU A 87 1.91 -15.43 5.91
CA LEU A 87 1.90 -16.89 5.99
C LEU A 87 0.81 -17.50 5.11
N ALA A 88 -0.40 -16.92 5.12
CA ALA A 88 -1.50 -17.37 4.28
C ALA A 88 -1.14 -17.32 2.78
N CYS A 89 -0.33 -16.36 2.33
CA CYS A 89 0.16 -16.30 0.94
C CYS A 89 0.96 -17.55 0.59
N GLY A 90 1.96 -17.91 1.42
CA GLY A 90 2.79 -19.09 1.18
C GLY A 90 2.00 -20.40 1.24
N LEU A 91 1.07 -20.51 2.19
CA LEU A 91 0.18 -21.67 2.31
C LEU A 91 -0.79 -21.79 1.13
N ALA A 92 -1.41 -20.68 0.69
CA ALA A 92 -2.31 -20.66 -0.45
C ALA A 92 -1.58 -21.07 -1.74
N ARG A 93 -0.38 -20.53 -1.98
CA ARG A 93 0.48 -20.88 -3.12
C ARG A 93 0.84 -22.37 -3.13
N SER A 94 0.98 -22.98 -1.96
CA SER A 94 1.31 -24.39 -1.80
C SER A 94 0.08 -25.31 -1.77
N GLY A 95 -1.15 -24.76 -1.87
CA GLY A 95 -2.39 -25.52 -1.76
C GLY A 95 -2.66 -26.08 -0.36
N LEU A 96 -2.09 -25.46 0.69
CA LEU A 96 -2.17 -25.92 2.08
C LEU A 96 -3.07 -25.04 2.97
N LEU A 97 -3.55 -23.90 2.46
CA LEU A 97 -4.49 -23.02 3.18
C LEU A 97 -5.89 -23.64 3.18
N ALA A 98 -6.42 -23.93 4.37
CA ALA A 98 -7.74 -24.52 4.54
C ALA A 98 -8.86 -23.49 4.40
N GLY A 99 -9.75 -23.70 3.44
CA GLY A 99 -11.01 -22.97 3.27
C GLY A 99 -12.06 -23.33 4.33
N PRO A 100 -13.20 -22.62 4.35
CA PRO A 100 -14.18 -22.69 5.44
C PRO A 100 -14.75 -24.10 5.68
N ASN A 101 -14.83 -24.92 4.64
CA ASN A 101 -15.39 -26.27 4.68
C ASN A 101 -14.33 -27.38 4.61
N ASP A 102 -13.05 -27.02 4.54
CA ASP A 102 -11.97 -28.01 4.46
C ASP A 102 -11.67 -28.60 5.83
N ALA A 103 -11.22 -29.85 5.85
CA ALA A 103 -10.67 -30.45 7.06
C ALA A 103 -9.40 -29.69 7.47
N VAL A 104 -9.27 -29.39 8.77
CA VAL A 104 -8.16 -28.62 9.33
C VAL A 104 -7.32 -29.55 10.19
N ASP A 105 -6.03 -29.65 9.88
CA ASP A 105 -5.07 -30.41 10.69
C ASP A 105 -4.47 -29.55 11.80
N VAL A 106 -4.24 -28.26 11.53
CA VAL A 106 -3.66 -27.31 12.49
C VAL A 106 -4.27 -25.92 12.31
N SER A 107 -4.62 -25.28 13.42
CA SER A 107 -4.92 -23.85 13.44
C SER A 107 -3.69 -23.02 13.78
N LEU A 108 -3.44 -22.00 12.99
CA LEU A 108 -2.34 -21.05 13.18
C LEU A 108 -2.94 -19.69 13.54
N CYS A 109 -2.65 -19.19 14.73
CA CYS A 109 -3.10 -17.88 15.20
C CYS A 109 -1.91 -16.92 15.21
N LEU A 110 -1.96 -15.87 14.40
CA LEU A 110 -0.82 -14.97 14.23
C LEU A 110 -1.22 -13.52 14.50
N THR A 111 -0.28 -12.76 15.06
CA THR A 111 -0.36 -11.31 15.17
C THR A 111 1.04 -10.74 14.94
N GLY A 112 1.15 -9.67 14.19
CA GLY A 112 2.43 -8.99 13.96
C GLY A 112 2.40 -8.14 12.70
N ARG A 113 3.19 -7.08 12.72
CA ARG A 113 3.50 -6.26 11.54
C ARG A 113 4.74 -6.86 10.87
N VAL A 114 4.77 -6.92 9.53
CA VAL A 114 5.91 -7.46 8.78
C VAL A 114 6.51 -6.33 7.96
N ASP A 115 7.78 -6.02 8.22
CA ASP A 115 8.50 -4.98 7.46
C ASP A 115 9.14 -5.53 6.18
N ALA A 116 9.78 -4.64 5.40
CA ALA A 116 10.37 -4.97 4.11
C ALA A 116 11.51 -6.01 4.19
N ASP A 117 12.14 -6.15 5.36
CA ASP A 117 13.20 -7.13 5.62
C ASP A 117 12.64 -8.45 6.19
N LEU A 118 11.31 -8.61 6.18
CA LEU A 118 10.58 -9.75 6.75
C LEU A 118 10.66 -9.82 8.28
N THR A 119 11.12 -8.76 8.95
CA THR A 119 11.16 -8.71 10.41
C THR A 119 9.75 -8.55 10.96
N VAL A 120 9.42 -9.33 11.98
CA VAL A 120 8.15 -9.24 12.69
C VAL A 120 8.26 -8.21 13.81
N ARG A 121 7.40 -7.20 13.77
CA ARG A 121 7.40 -6.08 14.72
C ARG A 121 6.19 -6.15 15.65
N LYS A 122 6.40 -5.61 16.86
CA LYS A 122 5.38 -5.33 17.87
C LYS A 122 4.09 -4.72 17.31
N VAL A 123 2.97 -5.22 17.82
CA VAL A 123 1.61 -4.79 17.61
C VAL A 123 0.84 -4.78 18.94
N GLY A 124 0.33 -3.63 19.35
CA GLY A 124 -0.28 -3.45 20.68
C GLY A 124 -1.37 -4.46 21.08
N HIS A 125 -1.62 -4.51 22.40
CA HIS A 125 -2.65 -5.30 23.07
C HIS A 125 -2.50 -6.83 22.91
N LEU A 126 -1.26 -7.34 22.96
CA LEU A 126 -0.98 -8.77 22.85
C LEU A 126 -1.68 -9.61 23.93
N ASP A 127 -1.69 -9.13 25.18
CA ASP A 127 -2.38 -9.74 26.30
C ASP A 127 -3.87 -9.97 26.03
N ILE A 128 -4.56 -8.94 25.51
CA ILE A 128 -5.98 -9.01 25.15
C ILE A 128 -6.19 -10.00 23.99
N LYS A 129 -5.34 -9.96 22.96
CA LYS A 129 -5.41 -10.89 21.83
C LYS A 129 -5.27 -12.34 22.28
N LEU A 130 -4.29 -12.63 23.13
CA LEU A 130 -4.06 -13.97 23.68
C LEU A 130 -5.23 -14.47 24.53
N GLU A 131 -5.84 -13.59 25.33
CA GLU A 131 -7.07 -13.91 26.08
C GLU A 131 -8.20 -14.34 25.13
N LYS A 132 -8.44 -13.55 24.08
CA LYS A 132 -9.52 -13.79 23.11
C LYS A 132 -9.33 -15.08 22.29
N LEU A 133 -8.09 -15.57 22.16
CA LEU A 133 -7.81 -16.85 21.52
C LEU A 133 -8.24 -18.07 22.35
N ARG A 134 -8.40 -17.95 23.68
CA ARG A 134 -8.77 -19.08 24.55
C ARG A 134 -10.05 -19.78 24.09
N GLY A 135 -11.06 -19.00 23.68
CA GLY A 135 -12.31 -19.54 23.18
C GLY A 135 -12.19 -20.30 21.86
N LEU A 136 -11.18 -20.00 21.02
CA LEU A 136 -10.88 -20.80 19.84
C LEU A 136 -10.23 -22.12 20.25
N ILE A 137 -9.20 -22.07 21.11
CA ILE A 137 -8.43 -23.23 21.57
C ILE A 137 -9.33 -24.30 22.18
N THR A 138 -10.35 -23.91 22.96
CA THR A 138 -11.27 -24.86 23.60
C THR A 138 -12.30 -25.47 22.65
N ARG A 139 -12.61 -24.80 21.53
CA ARG A 139 -13.66 -25.24 20.58
C ARG A 139 -13.10 -26.10 19.46
N VAL A 140 -11.83 -25.94 19.11
CA VAL A 140 -11.23 -26.68 18.01
C VAL A 140 -10.72 -28.05 18.48
N GLY A 141 -11.03 -29.10 17.73
CA GLY A 141 -10.62 -30.48 18.03
C GLY A 141 -9.21 -30.84 17.53
N HIS A 142 -8.43 -29.85 17.10
CA HIS A 142 -7.10 -30.03 16.49
C HIS A 142 -6.08 -29.05 17.09
N PRO A 143 -4.77 -29.31 16.93
CA PRO A 143 -3.72 -28.44 17.48
C PRO A 143 -3.86 -26.97 17.07
N VAL A 144 -3.51 -26.08 18.01
CA VAL A 144 -3.41 -24.63 17.80
C VAL A 144 -1.99 -24.19 18.08
N LYS A 145 -1.35 -23.54 17.11
CA LYS A 145 -0.07 -22.85 17.28
C LYS A 145 -0.28 -21.34 17.20
N ILE A 146 0.35 -20.60 18.10
CA ILE A 146 0.22 -19.15 18.21
C ILE A 146 1.58 -18.52 17.95
N PHE A 147 1.67 -17.60 17.00
CA PHE A 147 2.89 -16.88 16.66
C PHE A 147 2.71 -15.40 16.96
N VAL A 148 3.67 -14.82 17.67
CA VAL A 148 3.63 -13.43 18.13
C VAL A 148 5.01 -12.79 17.96
N PRO A 149 5.11 -11.44 17.91
CA PRO A 149 6.40 -10.77 17.81
C PRO A 149 7.27 -11.08 19.04
N ALA A 150 8.55 -11.37 18.82
CA ALA A 150 9.45 -11.70 19.94
C ALA A 150 9.67 -10.53 20.90
N ASP A 151 9.62 -9.30 20.40
CA ASP A 151 9.74 -8.05 21.16
C ASP A 151 8.54 -7.72 22.07
N GLU A 152 7.50 -8.56 22.06
CA GLU A 152 6.30 -8.39 22.88
C GLU A 152 6.03 -9.48 23.91
N LEU A 153 6.75 -10.60 23.87
CA LEU A 153 6.54 -11.68 24.82
C LEU A 153 7.19 -11.34 26.17
N PRO A 154 6.42 -11.11 27.26
CA PRO A 154 7.03 -11.01 28.57
C PRO A 154 7.67 -12.36 28.95
N GLU A 155 8.83 -12.32 29.61
CA GLU A 155 9.61 -13.51 30.01
C GLU A 155 8.75 -14.56 30.74
N ALA A 156 7.73 -14.11 31.48
CA ALA A 156 6.81 -14.96 32.25
C ALA A 156 5.85 -15.82 31.39
N THR A 157 5.56 -15.43 30.16
CA THR A 157 4.63 -16.15 29.24
C THR A 157 5.33 -17.10 28.28
N GLY A 158 6.66 -17.07 28.19
CA GLY A 158 7.47 -17.83 27.22
C GLY A 158 7.46 -19.36 27.36
N ARG A 159 6.52 -19.94 28.12
CA ARG A 159 6.43 -21.39 28.37
C ARG A 159 5.02 -21.98 28.30
N SER A 160 4.00 -21.22 27.88
CA SER A 160 2.76 -21.88 27.46
C SER A 160 3.02 -22.52 26.10
N GLY A 161 3.12 -23.85 26.04
CA GLY A 161 3.74 -24.60 24.94
C GLY A 161 3.16 -24.39 23.52
N ASN A 162 2.11 -23.58 23.37
CA ASN A 162 1.47 -23.26 22.10
C ASN A 162 1.80 -21.85 21.58
N VAL A 163 2.52 -21.01 22.35
CA VAL A 163 2.89 -19.65 21.93
C VAL A 163 4.38 -19.60 21.58
N THR A 164 4.69 -19.09 20.40
CA THR A 164 6.06 -18.98 19.86
C THR A 164 6.34 -17.53 19.46
N ALA A 165 7.39 -16.95 20.06
CA ALA A 165 8.00 -15.71 19.60
C ALA A 165 8.65 -15.93 18.23
N VAL A 166 8.49 -14.98 17.32
CA VAL A 166 9.23 -14.93 16.05
C VAL A 166 9.76 -13.53 15.81
N ASP A 167 10.98 -13.45 15.30
CA ASP A 167 11.63 -12.20 14.88
C ASP A 167 11.56 -12.02 13.36
N ASP A 168 11.45 -13.12 12.62
CA ASP A 168 11.40 -13.13 11.15
C ASP A 168 10.20 -13.95 10.66
N ALA A 169 9.48 -13.44 9.67
CA ALA A 169 8.24 -14.06 9.18
C ALA A 169 8.47 -15.44 8.52
N LEU A 170 9.69 -15.72 8.04
CA LEU A 170 10.06 -17.02 7.47
C LEU A 170 10.31 -18.08 8.56
N GLU A 171 10.65 -17.70 9.79
CA GLU A 171 10.83 -18.65 10.90
C GLU A 171 9.56 -19.48 11.17
N VAL A 172 8.39 -18.88 10.91
CA VAL A 172 7.11 -19.58 11.03
C VAL A 172 7.06 -20.80 10.11
N PHE A 173 7.63 -20.74 8.91
CA PHE A 173 7.67 -21.89 8.00
C PHE A 173 8.56 -23.01 8.56
N ASP A 174 9.71 -22.66 9.14
CA ASP A 174 10.62 -23.65 9.76
C ASP A 174 9.96 -24.36 10.95
N GLN A 175 9.28 -23.60 11.81
CA GLN A 175 8.54 -24.12 12.96
C GLN A 175 7.36 -25.02 12.57
N LEU A 176 6.92 -24.92 11.32
CA LEU A 176 5.90 -25.78 10.73
C LEU A 176 6.50 -26.94 9.93
N GLY A 177 7.81 -26.99 9.75
CA GLY A 177 8.48 -27.97 8.88
C GLY A 177 8.12 -27.80 7.41
N LEU A 178 7.71 -26.59 7.01
CA LEU A 178 7.37 -26.25 5.64
C LEU A 178 8.64 -25.76 4.91
N PRO A 179 8.78 -26.04 3.61
CA PRO A 179 9.89 -25.51 2.84
C PRO A 179 9.86 -23.99 2.88
N ARG A 180 11.01 -23.37 3.22
CA ARG A 180 11.14 -21.93 3.09
C ARG A 180 10.92 -21.54 1.63
N PRO A 181 10.15 -20.49 1.36
CA PRO A 181 10.11 -19.94 0.02
C PRO A 181 11.53 -19.54 -0.40
N GLU A 182 11.98 -19.97 -1.58
CA GLU A 182 13.24 -19.48 -2.13
C GLU A 182 13.08 -17.98 -2.41
N SER A 183 13.62 -17.15 -1.52
CA SER A 183 13.67 -15.70 -1.74
C SER A 183 14.32 -15.43 -3.09
N ALA A 184 13.63 -14.66 -3.94
CA ALA A 184 14.15 -14.21 -5.24
C ALA A 184 15.40 -13.31 -5.10
N ARG A 185 15.78 -12.93 -3.87
CA ARG A 185 16.92 -12.07 -3.57
C ARG A 185 18.21 -12.88 -3.37
N LYS A 186 18.66 -13.60 -4.41
CA LYS A 186 20.10 -13.84 -4.59
C LYS A 186 20.68 -12.68 -5.38
N THR A 187 20.91 -11.55 -4.72
CA THR A 187 21.91 -10.59 -5.20
C THR A 187 23.27 -11.27 -5.06
N THR A 188 23.77 -11.78 -6.18
CA THR A 188 25.15 -12.22 -6.37
C THR A 188 26.10 -11.18 -5.77
N THR A 189 26.65 -11.53 -4.63
CA THR A 189 27.71 -10.79 -3.96
C THR A 189 28.97 -10.89 -4.82
N GLY A 190 29.48 -9.73 -5.23
CA GLY A 190 30.88 -9.47 -5.56
C GLY A 190 31.61 -10.49 -6.45
N LYS A 191 31.53 -10.30 -7.77
CA LYS A 191 32.64 -10.70 -8.64
C LYS A 191 33.06 -9.49 -9.47
N SER A 192 34.10 -8.82 -8.96
CA SER A 192 34.94 -7.84 -9.66
C SER A 192 35.19 -8.28 -11.10
N TRP A 193 34.66 -7.51 -12.05
CA TRP A 193 34.95 -7.65 -13.47
C TRP A 193 35.86 -6.50 -13.88
N THR A 194 37.15 -6.68 -13.63
CA THR A 194 38.20 -5.96 -14.34
C THR A 194 38.53 -6.74 -15.63
N LEU A 195 38.76 -6.00 -16.71
CA LEU A 195 39.08 -6.42 -18.08
C LEU A 195 37.92 -6.94 -18.96
N THR A 196 37.24 -6.00 -19.64
CA THR A 196 37.15 -5.93 -21.12
C THR A 196 36.50 -4.61 -21.58
N GLY A 197 37.03 -3.47 -21.11
CA GLY A 197 36.48 -2.14 -21.38
C GLY A 197 36.84 -1.50 -22.74
N LYS A 198 37.33 -2.26 -23.73
CA LYS A 198 37.75 -1.68 -25.03
C LYS A 198 36.99 -2.18 -26.27
N ALA A 199 36.20 -3.25 -26.17
CA ALA A 199 35.41 -3.73 -27.31
C ALA A 199 34.00 -3.10 -27.38
N GLY A 200 33.38 -2.80 -26.23
CA GLY A 200 32.01 -2.24 -26.18
C GLY A 200 31.87 -0.80 -26.69
N ALA A 201 32.91 0.02 -26.52
CA ALA A 201 32.87 1.42 -26.96
C ALA A 201 32.88 1.57 -28.49
N VAL A 202 33.52 0.65 -29.22
CA VAL A 202 33.60 0.70 -30.69
C VAL A 202 32.25 0.30 -31.32
N CYS A 203 31.55 -0.68 -30.74
CA CYS A 203 30.21 -1.06 -31.20
C CYS A 203 29.16 0.02 -30.92
N LEU A 204 29.27 0.73 -29.79
CA LEU A 204 28.36 1.84 -29.47
C LEU A 204 28.54 3.04 -30.41
N VAL A 205 29.78 3.38 -30.76
CA VAL A 205 30.05 4.49 -31.70
C VAL A 205 29.63 4.13 -33.13
N LEU A 206 29.87 2.89 -33.58
CA LEU A 206 29.43 2.44 -34.91
C LEU A 206 27.90 2.27 -34.99
N GLY A 207 27.25 1.84 -33.90
CA GLY A 207 25.78 1.79 -33.80
C GLY A 207 25.16 3.19 -33.84
N LEU A 208 25.75 4.16 -33.14
CA LEU A 208 25.29 5.57 -33.17
C LEU A 208 25.50 6.20 -34.55
N LEU A 209 26.63 5.92 -35.22
CA LEU A 209 26.87 6.41 -36.58
C LEU A 209 25.89 5.78 -37.59
N GLY A 210 25.61 4.48 -37.46
CA GLY A 210 24.62 3.78 -38.29
C GLY A 210 23.20 4.29 -38.07
N PHE A 211 22.83 4.60 -36.82
CA PHE A 211 21.53 5.19 -36.48
C PHE A 211 21.38 6.61 -37.05
N LEU A 212 22.42 7.44 -36.94
CA LEU A 212 22.41 8.80 -37.51
C LEU A 212 22.34 8.80 -39.05
N ILE A 213 22.98 7.82 -39.72
CA ILE A 213 22.89 7.67 -41.18
C ILE A 213 21.51 7.12 -41.61
N TYR A 214 20.87 6.30 -40.77
CA TYR A 214 19.54 5.76 -41.02
C TYR A 214 18.44 6.84 -40.88
N GLU A 215 18.52 7.69 -39.85
CA GLU A 215 17.63 8.86 -39.66
C GLU A 215 17.76 9.89 -40.79
N PHE A 216 18.96 10.05 -41.38
CA PHE A 216 19.20 11.00 -42.47
C PHE A 216 18.98 10.43 -43.87
N ARG A 217 18.26 9.31 -44.03
CA ARG A 217 17.88 8.82 -45.36
C ARG A 217 16.67 9.61 -45.86
N PRO A 218 16.80 10.48 -46.87
CA PRO A 218 15.67 11.26 -47.38
C PRO A 218 14.80 10.32 -48.23
N GLY A 219 13.79 9.75 -47.59
CA GLY A 219 12.78 8.91 -48.22
C GLY A 219 11.43 9.62 -48.20
N ASN A 220 11.05 10.15 -49.37
CA ASN A 220 9.73 10.49 -49.90
C ASN A 220 8.52 10.59 -48.96
N ASP A 221 7.83 11.73 -49.13
CA ASP A 221 6.38 11.90 -49.03
C ASP A 221 5.74 11.58 -47.66
N ARG A 222 6.07 12.40 -46.66
CA ARG A 222 5.17 12.66 -45.54
C ARG A 222 4.60 14.07 -45.66
N GLU A 223 3.28 14.13 -45.66
CA GLU A 223 2.49 15.35 -45.52
C GLU A 223 3.12 16.28 -44.49
N SER A 224 3.26 17.55 -44.87
CA SER A 224 3.83 18.60 -44.04
C SER A 224 3.06 18.69 -42.71
N PRO A 225 3.69 18.45 -41.54
CA PRO A 225 3.11 18.79 -40.26
C PRO A 225 3.27 20.30 -40.08
N GLU A 226 2.50 21.07 -40.83
CA GLU A 226 2.29 22.49 -40.53
C GLU A 226 1.53 22.57 -39.20
N ASP A 227 2.28 22.97 -38.16
CA ASP A 227 1.86 23.90 -37.12
C ASP A 227 0.48 23.67 -36.49
N ARG A 228 0.35 22.60 -35.71
CA ARG A 228 -0.47 22.68 -34.49
C ARG A 228 0.41 23.12 -33.32
N VAL A 229 0.90 24.36 -33.38
CA VAL A 229 1.34 25.04 -32.17
C VAL A 229 0.08 25.31 -31.36
N MET A 230 -0.22 24.43 -30.40
CA MET A 230 -1.29 24.72 -29.45
C MET A 230 -0.96 25.99 -28.68
N THR A 231 -1.94 26.88 -28.58
CA THR A 231 -1.78 28.09 -27.79
C THR A 231 -1.65 27.70 -26.30
N MET A 232 -0.94 28.50 -25.50
CA MET A 232 -0.84 28.25 -24.05
C MET A 232 -2.22 28.16 -23.37
N GLU A 233 -3.24 28.79 -23.95
CA GLU A 233 -4.63 28.74 -23.49
C GLU A 233 -5.26 27.36 -23.70
N GLN A 234 -5.02 26.72 -24.86
CA GLN A 234 -5.49 25.35 -25.12
C GLN A 234 -4.83 24.31 -24.22
N VAL A 235 -3.53 24.48 -23.91
CA VAL A 235 -2.82 23.60 -22.97
C VAL A 235 -3.37 23.74 -21.55
N ALA A 236 -3.83 24.94 -21.15
CA ALA A 236 -4.41 25.17 -19.83
C ALA A 236 -5.74 24.44 -19.63
N ASP A 237 -6.56 24.31 -20.68
CA ASP A 237 -7.85 23.61 -20.63
C ASP A 237 -7.70 22.08 -20.53
N LEU A 238 -6.60 21.52 -21.02
CA LEU A 238 -6.25 20.10 -20.93
C LEU A 238 -5.61 19.72 -19.59
N ALA A 239 -5.19 20.71 -18.78
CA ALA A 239 -4.57 20.44 -17.50
C ALA A 239 -5.58 19.90 -16.48
N PRO A 240 -5.19 18.91 -15.65
CA PRO A 240 -6.05 18.41 -14.60
C PRO A 240 -6.45 19.53 -13.64
N ARG A 241 -7.67 19.46 -13.11
CA ARG A 241 -8.15 20.43 -12.12
C ARG A 241 -7.83 19.90 -10.73
N LEU A 242 -7.05 20.65 -9.96
CA LEU A 242 -6.81 20.36 -8.55
C LEU A 242 -7.68 21.27 -7.69
N ALA A 243 -8.26 20.70 -6.64
CA ALA A 243 -8.91 21.41 -5.55
C ALA A 243 -8.39 20.87 -4.21
N VAL A 244 -8.41 21.72 -3.19
CA VAL A 244 -8.06 21.38 -1.81
C VAL A 244 -9.22 21.76 -0.92
N ASN A 245 -9.61 20.83 -0.05
CA ASN A 245 -10.60 21.04 0.98
C ASN A 245 -9.93 20.89 2.35
N VAL A 246 -10.31 21.70 3.32
CA VAL A 246 -9.99 21.43 4.72
C VAL A 246 -11.02 20.50 5.32
N LEU A 247 -10.57 19.58 6.18
CA LEU A 247 -11.43 18.67 6.92
C LEU A 247 -11.58 19.20 8.34
N ARG A 248 -12.82 19.43 8.76
CA ARG A 248 -13.18 19.91 10.11
C ARG A 248 -14.09 18.90 10.82
N PRO A 249 -14.09 18.87 12.16
CA PRO A 249 -15.06 18.05 12.87
C PRO A 249 -16.45 18.72 12.76
N PRO A 250 -17.54 17.94 12.72
CA PRO A 250 -18.89 18.47 12.87
C PRO A 250 -19.05 19.30 14.15
N SER A 251 -20.06 20.17 14.20
CA SER A 251 -20.32 21.00 15.38
C SER A 251 -20.50 20.14 16.65
N GLY A 252 -19.68 20.38 17.68
CA GLY A 252 -19.69 19.64 18.93
C GLY A 252 -18.76 18.43 18.97
N GLU A 253 -18.14 18.07 17.84
CA GLU A 253 -17.20 16.95 17.73
C GLU A 253 -15.74 17.40 17.79
N SER A 254 -14.84 16.42 17.88
CA SER A 254 -13.38 16.65 17.92
C SER A 254 -12.68 16.05 16.70
N CYS A 255 -11.48 16.53 16.38
CA CYS A 255 -10.66 15.91 15.33
C CYS A 255 -10.28 14.46 15.64
N ALA A 256 -10.17 14.09 16.92
CA ALA A 256 -9.98 12.70 17.30
C ALA A 256 -11.17 11.82 16.83
N ALA A 257 -12.41 12.29 16.97
CA ALA A 257 -13.58 11.56 16.49
C ALA A 257 -13.54 11.36 14.96
N VAL A 258 -13.05 12.36 14.21
CA VAL A 258 -12.82 12.25 12.76
C VAL A 258 -11.71 11.24 12.45
N HIS A 259 -10.55 11.36 13.10
CA HIS A 259 -9.37 10.52 12.85
C HIS A 259 -9.62 9.03 13.11
N PHE A 260 -10.43 8.71 14.12
CA PHE A 260 -10.81 7.34 14.46
C PHE A 260 -12.06 6.84 13.71
N GLY A 261 -12.56 7.60 12.73
CA GLY A 261 -13.69 7.20 11.89
C GLY A 261 -15.05 7.16 12.60
N ASN A 262 -15.16 7.75 13.79
CA ASN A 262 -16.42 7.79 14.56
C ASN A 262 -17.42 8.77 13.95
N VAL A 263 -16.93 9.82 13.29
CA VAL A 263 -17.76 10.84 12.63
C VAL A 263 -17.16 11.21 11.27
N GLN A 264 -18.03 11.53 10.31
CA GLN A 264 -17.59 12.04 9.00
C GLN A 264 -17.19 13.51 9.12
N PRO A 265 -16.04 13.92 8.56
CA PRO A 265 -15.62 15.32 8.58
C PRO A 265 -16.52 16.19 7.70
N VAL A 266 -16.65 17.46 8.07
CA VAL A 266 -17.17 18.51 7.18
C VAL A 266 -16.03 18.97 6.28
N GLN A 267 -16.26 18.93 4.97
CA GLN A 267 -15.31 19.44 3.98
C GLN A 267 -15.62 20.90 3.66
N GLU A 268 -14.62 21.77 3.71
CA GLU A 268 -14.74 23.17 3.29
C GLU A 268 -13.72 23.47 2.17
N ASP A 269 -14.20 23.99 1.05
CA ASP A 269 -13.37 24.34 -0.10
C ASP A 269 -12.38 25.46 0.26
N VAL A 270 -11.13 25.31 -0.19
CA VAL A 270 -10.09 26.33 -0.02
C VAL A 270 -9.84 27.05 -1.34
N PRO A 271 -9.97 28.39 -1.40
CA PRO A 271 -9.70 29.12 -2.61
C PRO A 271 -8.21 29.04 -2.99
N LEU A 272 -7.94 28.68 -4.24
CA LEU A 272 -6.59 28.66 -4.81
C LEU A 272 -6.22 30.05 -5.33
N HIS A 273 -5.04 30.55 -4.96
CA HIS A 273 -4.48 31.78 -5.52
C HIS A 273 -3.16 31.47 -6.22
N ASN A 274 -3.12 31.63 -7.55
CA ASN A 274 -1.93 31.32 -8.37
C ASN A 274 -1.40 29.88 -8.16
N ASN A 275 -2.30 28.89 -8.10
CA ASN A 275 -1.97 27.49 -7.76
C ASN A 275 -1.19 27.34 -6.43
N ALA A 276 -1.39 28.26 -5.51
CA ALA A 276 -0.87 28.21 -4.17
C ALA A 276 -1.98 28.38 -3.15
N VAL A 277 -1.80 27.74 -1.99
CA VAL A 277 -2.67 27.84 -0.83
C VAL A 277 -1.80 28.08 0.39
N ARG A 278 -2.25 28.99 1.26
CA ARG A 278 -1.69 29.16 2.59
C ARG A 278 -2.80 28.92 3.60
N LEU A 279 -2.58 27.98 4.51
CA LEU A 279 -3.50 27.67 5.59
C LEU A 279 -2.81 27.98 6.92
N SER A 280 -3.57 28.53 7.85
CA SER A 280 -3.17 28.60 9.25
C SER A 280 -3.85 27.47 10.00
N VAL A 281 -3.09 26.77 10.84
CA VAL A 281 -3.62 25.68 11.65
C VAL A 281 -4.63 26.26 12.62
N SER A 282 -5.73 25.56 12.78
CA SER A 282 -6.71 25.85 13.81
C SER A 282 -6.97 24.56 14.58
N PRO A 283 -7.39 24.61 15.86
CA PRO A 283 -7.76 23.42 16.62
C PRO A 283 -8.86 22.57 15.95
N LEU A 284 -9.58 23.15 14.99
CA LEU A 284 -10.64 22.52 14.21
C LEU A 284 -10.18 22.03 12.83
N LEU A 285 -8.89 22.10 12.51
CA LEU A 285 -8.36 21.57 11.26
C LEU A 285 -7.88 20.13 11.49
N CYS A 286 -8.67 19.16 11.08
CA CYS A 286 -8.37 17.74 11.29
C CYS A 286 -7.55 17.13 10.15
N GLY A 287 -7.64 17.68 8.95
CA GLY A 287 -7.07 17.08 7.76
C GLY A 287 -7.20 17.96 6.53
N LEU A 288 -6.66 17.46 5.43
CA LEU A 288 -6.76 18.03 4.09
C LEU A 288 -7.30 16.95 3.16
N SER A 289 -8.24 17.30 2.29
CA SER A 289 -8.67 16.46 1.16
C SER A 289 -8.24 17.12 -0.14
N PHE A 290 -7.69 16.31 -1.05
CA PHE A 290 -7.24 16.72 -2.36
C PHE A 290 -8.13 16.06 -3.39
N VAL A 291 -8.79 16.87 -4.20
CA VAL A 291 -9.66 16.41 -5.28
C VAL A 291 -8.98 16.76 -6.60
N ILE A 292 -8.64 15.74 -7.38
CA ILE A 292 -8.10 15.91 -8.73
C ILE A 292 -9.12 15.40 -9.75
N ARG A 293 -9.45 16.22 -10.74
CA ARG A 293 -10.35 15.86 -11.84
C ARG A 293 -9.60 15.91 -13.16
N ALA A 294 -9.76 14.88 -13.98
CA ALA A 294 -9.24 14.90 -15.34
C ALA A 294 -9.95 16.01 -16.15
N ALA A 295 -9.24 16.61 -17.10
CA ALA A 295 -9.82 17.62 -17.99
C ALA A 295 -10.82 16.98 -18.96
N THR A 296 -10.51 15.76 -19.44
CA THR A 296 -11.38 14.97 -20.31
C THR A 296 -11.67 13.59 -19.70
N ARG A 297 -12.82 13.03 -20.06
CA ARG A 297 -13.29 11.74 -19.56
C ARG A 297 -12.50 10.60 -20.19
N GLY A 298 -11.99 9.68 -19.37
CA GLY A 298 -11.23 8.51 -19.83
C GLY A 298 -9.72 8.71 -20.00
N GLU A 299 -9.19 9.90 -19.72
CA GLU A 299 -7.75 10.11 -19.59
C GLU A 299 -7.22 9.48 -18.31
N ASN A 300 -6.07 8.82 -18.42
CA ASN A 300 -5.38 8.27 -17.26
C ASN A 300 -4.73 9.42 -16.48
N LEU A 301 -4.89 9.45 -15.16
CA LEU A 301 -4.32 10.47 -14.29
C LEU A 301 -3.22 9.85 -13.41
N SER A 302 -2.10 10.54 -13.25
CA SER A 302 -1.11 10.21 -12.23
C SER A 302 -0.99 11.38 -11.26
N THR A 303 -0.94 11.08 -9.97
CA THR A 303 -0.82 12.11 -8.92
C THR A 303 0.30 11.75 -7.98
N TYR A 304 1.05 12.78 -7.57
CA TYR A 304 2.15 12.67 -6.63
C TYR A 304 2.08 13.83 -5.64
N ALA A 305 2.36 13.58 -4.38
CA ALA A 305 2.41 14.61 -3.36
C ALA A 305 3.73 14.51 -2.60
N ASP A 306 4.48 15.61 -2.58
CA ASP A 306 5.73 15.76 -1.83
C ASP A 306 5.44 16.57 -0.56
N PHE A 307 5.60 15.93 0.59
CA PHE A 307 5.42 16.55 1.90
C PHE A 307 6.79 16.90 2.48
N GLN A 308 6.99 18.19 2.79
CA GLN A 308 8.24 18.73 3.32
C GLN A 308 7.99 19.40 4.67
N GLY A 309 8.81 19.13 5.67
CA GLY A 309 8.70 19.71 7.01
C GLY A 309 9.08 18.72 8.10
N ALA A 310 9.13 19.17 9.35
CA ALA A 310 9.32 18.26 10.47
C ALA A 310 8.08 17.38 10.67
N ARG A 311 8.29 16.11 11.05
CA ARG A 311 7.23 15.15 11.41
C ARG A 311 6.26 14.78 10.29
N VAL A 312 6.65 14.96 9.02
CA VAL A 312 5.91 14.43 7.85
C VAL A 312 5.61 12.93 7.98
N ALA A 313 6.50 12.17 8.62
CA ALA A 313 6.31 10.74 8.92
C ALA A 313 5.13 10.42 9.86
N GLU A 314 4.58 11.42 10.56
CA GLU A 314 3.43 11.27 11.46
C GLU A 314 2.09 11.55 10.78
N MET A 315 2.09 11.96 9.50
CA MET A 315 0.87 12.21 8.75
C MET A 315 0.25 10.89 8.28
N ILE A 316 -1.02 10.69 8.62
CA ILE A 316 -1.76 9.46 8.27
C ILE A 316 -2.55 9.70 6.98
N GLY A 317 -2.51 8.72 6.06
CA GLY A 317 -3.24 8.80 4.79
C GLY A 317 -2.47 9.49 3.66
N GLN A 318 -1.15 9.63 3.79
CA GLN A 318 -0.32 10.03 2.64
C GLN A 318 -0.60 9.11 1.45
N PRO A 319 -0.66 9.62 0.21
CA PRO A 319 -0.57 8.77 -0.97
C PRO A 319 0.78 8.05 -0.89
N GLY A 320 0.79 6.87 -0.29
CA GLY A 320 2.00 6.28 0.26
C GLY A 320 2.92 5.85 -0.85
N GLU A 321 3.92 6.67 -1.22
CA GLU A 321 4.92 6.39 -2.27
C GLU A 321 4.35 5.87 -3.62
N ALA A 322 3.03 5.87 -3.79
CA ALA A 322 2.30 5.34 -4.92
C ALA A 322 2.28 6.41 -5.99
N SER A 323 3.48 6.64 -6.51
CA SER A 323 3.80 7.17 -7.83
C SER A 323 3.37 6.24 -8.97
N LEU A 324 2.50 5.25 -8.68
CA LEU A 324 1.89 4.42 -9.71
C LEU A 324 0.70 5.18 -10.30
N PRO A 325 0.59 5.27 -11.64
CA PRO A 325 -0.56 5.85 -12.32
C PRO A 325 -1.83 5.15 -11.84
N VAL A 326 -2.68 5.84 -11.09
CA VAL A 326 -3.96 5.28 -10.67
C VAL A 326 -5.01 5.67 -11.70
N ARG A 327 -5.56 4.67 -12.39
CA ARG A 327 -6.58 4.88 -13.42
C ARG A 327 -7.91 5.22 -12.74
N PHE A 328 -8.36 6.47 -12.88
CA PHE A 328 -9.69 6.88 -12.48
C PHE A 328 -10.50 7.29 -13.71
N ALA A 329 -11.80 7.03 -13.67
CA ALA A 329 -12.68 7.34 -14.80
C ALA A 329 -12.85 8.85 -15.00
N ASP A 330 -12.87 9.65 -13.91
CA ASP A 330 -13.20 11.09 -13.95
C ASP A 330 -12.57 11.90 -12.80
N GLN A 331 -12.55 11.35 -11.57
CA GLN A 331 -12.09 12.04 -10.35
C GLN A 331 -11.27 11.11 -9.45
N HIS A 332 -10.22 11.65 -8.85
CA HIS A 332 -9.48 11.07 -7.74
C HIS A 332 -9.61 11.95 -6.50
N GLU A 333 -9.87 11.34 -5.35
CA GLU A 333 -9.87 12.01 -4.06
C GLU A 333 -9.02 11.22 -3.07
N TRP A 334 -8.19 11.91 -2.31
CA TRP A 334 -7.47 11.34 -1.18
C TRP A 334 -7.36 12.38 -0.07
N SER A 335 -7.27 11.91 1.17
CA SER A 335 -7.21 12.77 2.36
C SER A 335 -6.00 12.45 3.21
N VAL A 336 -5.40 13.48 3.79
CA VAL A 336 -4.34 13.36 4.79
C VAL A 336 -4.81 13.95 6.11
N MET A 337 -4.72 13.16 7.18
CA MET A 337 -5.03 13.61 8.52
C MET A 337 -3.84 14.36 9.10
N LEU A 338 -4.10 15.54 9.66
CA LEU A 338 -3.08 16.36 10.32
C LEU A 338 -3.01 15.99 11.80
N PRO A 339 -1.82 16.01 12.42
CA PRO A 339 -1.70 15.80 13.86
C PRO A 339 -2.39 16.92 14.63
N ALA A 340 -2.88 16.62 15.83
CA ALA A 340 -3.61 17.56 16.67
C ALA A 340 -2.81 18.82 17.06
N LEU A 341 -1.48 18.72 17.03
CA LEU A 341 -0.55 19.81 17.31
C LEU A 341 0.52 19.85 16.22
N LEU A 342 0.41 20.81 15.31
CA LEU A 342 1.46 21.17 14.38
C LEU A 342 2.36 22.21 15.05
N SER A 343 3.55 21.80 15.44
CA SER A 343 4.53 22.68 16.10
C SER A 343 5.39 23.47 15.11
N GLU A 344 5.38 23.07 13.83
CA GLU A 344 6.22 23.63 12.79
C GLU A 344 5.43 23.76 11.48
N GLU A 345 5.88 24.67 10.62
CA GLU A 345 5.34 24.80 9.27
C GLU A 345 5.68 23.54 8.45
N PHE A 346 4.72 23.08 7.66
CA PHE A 346 4.98 22.08 6.62
C PHE A 346 4.42 22.52 5.28
N ASN A 347 5.09 22.08 4.24
CA ASN A 347 4.76 22.37 2.85
C ASN A 347 4.35 21.08 2.14
N VAL A 348 3.35 21.18 1.28
CA VAL A 348 2.92 20.09 0.41
C VAL A 348 2.96 20.57 -1.02
N THR A 349 3.68 19.87 -1.87
CA THR A 349 3.62 20.09 -3.32
C THR A 349 2.87 18.93 -3.95
N VAL A 350 1.70 19.20 -4.52
CA VAL A 350 0.92 18.20 -5.26
C VAL A 350 1.14 18.39 -6.76
N PHE A 351 1.48 17.31 -7.43
CA PHE A 351 1.59 17.21 -8.88
C PHE A 351 0.49 16.29 -9.38
N ALA A 352 -0.23 16.73 -10.41
CA ALA A 352 -1.14 15.89 -11.17
C ALA A 352 -0.77 15.97 -12.65
N MET A 353 -0.73 14.84 -13.33
CA MET A 353 -0.44 14.77 -14.75
C MET A 353 -1.43 13.85 -15.45
N THR A 354 -1.92 14.27 -16.62
CA THR A 354 -2.61 13.38 -17.53
C THR A 354 -1.57 12.49 -18.22
N THR A 355 -1.94 11.25 -18.49
CA THR A 355 -1.10 10.26 -19.16
C THR A 355 -1.79 9.89 -20.47
N GLY A 356 -1.31 10.48 -21.56
CA GLY A 356 -1.82 10.38 -22.93
C GLY A 356 -0.72 10.79 -23.92
N GLU A 357 -1.06 10.95 -25.21
CA GLU A 357 -0.09 11.35 -26.26
C GLU A 357 0.52 12.73 -25.97
N GLU A 358 -0.24 13.60 -25.30
CA GLU A 358 0.16 14.95 -24.92
C GLU A 358 -0.02 15.12 -23.39
N PRO A 359 0.95 14.68 -22.58
CA PRO A 359 0.83 14.75 -21.13
C PRO A 359 0.87 16.22 -20.66
N VAL A 360 -0.16 16.63 -19.92
CA VAL A 360 -0.23 17.96 -19.31
C VAL A 360 -0.18 17.82 -17.80
N ALA A 361 0.75 18.55 -17.17
CA ALA A 361 0.96 18.52 -15.74
C ALA A 361 0.49 19.82 -15.07
N ARG A 362 -0.06 19.70 -13.86
CA ARG A 362 -0.39 20.80 -12.99
C ARG A 362 0.23 20.60 -11.62
N ARG A 363 0.76 21.69 -11.07
CA ARG A 363 1.36 21.75 -9.76
C ARG A 363 0.53 22.64 -8.85
N LEU A 364 0.37 22.22 -7.60
CA LEU A 364 -0.22 22.97 -6.52
C LEU A 364 0.78 23.02 -5.37
N ASN A 365 1.01 24.20 -4.81
CA ASN A 365 1.82 24.38 -3.61
C ASN A 365 0.93 24.75 -2.43
N LEU A 366 1.06 24.05 -1.32
CA LEU A 366 0.35 24.32 -0.09
C LEU A 366 1.38 24.56 1.02
N SER A 367 1.24 25.65 1.76
CA SER A 367 1.98 25.92 3.00
C SER A 367 0.97 25.94 4.14
N VAL A 368 1.27 25.20 5.20
CA VAL A 368 0.44 25.12 6.41
C VAL A 368 1.29 25.60 7.59
N THR A 369 0.93 26.76 8.13
CA THR A 369 1.63 27.40 9.25
C THR A 369 0.92 27.13 10.58
N PRO A 370 1.63 26.89 11.69
CA PRO A 370 1.04 26.71 13.02
C PRO A 370 0.06 27.80 13.45
#